data_AF-A0A0A1Z6E3-F1
#
_entry.id   AF-A0A0A1Z6E3-F1
#
_cell.length_a   1.000
_cell.length_b   1.000
_cell.length_c   1.000
_cell.angle_alpha   90.00
_cell.angle_beta   90.00
_cell.angle_gamma   90.00
#
_symmetry.space_group_name_H-M   'P 1'
#
loop_
_entity.id
_entity.type
_entity.pdbx_description
1 polymer ?
#
loop_
_entity_poly.entity_id
_entity_poly.type
_entity_poly.pdbx_seq_one_letter_code
_entity_poly.pdbx_strand_id
1 'polypeptide(L)'
;MQSHIPDLDADPDEAFQLVFRELKRHEETGRRNFVVRAPVDLLEYLFSAILRKSGMSRVSLELQLTKLGVYGFKEEDGRILRRYLSGHTRMAWSTYQRLMLWALSSGWISTWVFRDLAFRSHEREAAQLCARKIVNTLKRRTTLPDLTKEQVVACFYEVDLLMQQGRDQAAATRLRTDSDTRELVLSLEFGVDD
;
A
#
# COMPACT_ATOMS: atom_id res chain seq x y z
N MET A 1 2.34 -35.08 1.97
CA MET A 1 3.49 -34.37 2.58
C MET A 1 3.61 -33.01 1.91
N GLN A 2 3.63 -31.96 2.73
CA GLN A 2 3.93 -30.55 2.45
C GLN A 2 3.29 -29.93 1.19
N SER A 3 2.11 -29.33 1.40
CA SER A 3 1.62 -28.22 0.58
C SER A 3 2.64 -27.09 0.67
N HIS A 4 3.35 -26.85 -0.43
CA HIS A 4 4.24 -25.70 -0.60
C HIS A 4 3.38 -24.43 -0.54
N ILE A 5 3.33 -23.82 0.63
CA ILE A 5 2.84 -22.45 0.76
C ILE A 5 3.94 -21.61 0.10
N PRO A 6 3.64 -20.85 -0.96
CA PRO A 6 4.64 -19.96 -1.55
C PRO A 6 5.15 -19.05 -0.43
N ASP A 7 6.45 -18.74 -0.41
CA ASP A 7 7.10 -17.85 0.56
C ASP A 7 6.20 -16.64 0.83
N LEU A 8 5.44 -16.71 1.93
CA LEU A 8 4.71 -15.57 2.45
C LEU A 8 5.76 -14.81 3.23
N ASP A 9 6.24 -13.72 2.65
CA ASP A 9 7.40 -12.95 3.14
C ASP A 9 7.24 -12.47 4.61
N ALA A 10 6.01 -12.38 5.12
CA ALA A 10 5.73 -11.93 6.48
C ALA A 10 5.69 -13.10 7.47
N ASP A 11 6.55 -13.01 8.49
CA ASP A 11 6.55 -13.93 9.64
C ASP A 11 5.16 -13.97 10.33
N PRO A 12 4.65 -15.14 10.78
CA PRO A 12 3.35 -15.25 11.42
C PRO A 12 3.14 -14.32 12.63
N ASP A 13 4.19 -14.06 13.40
CA ASP A 13 4.09 -13.17 14.56
C ASP A 13 4.00 -11.72 14.09
N GLU A 14 4.77 -11.34 13.08
CA GLU A 14 4.68 -10.02 12.44
C GLU A 14 3.31 -9.78 11.81
N ALA A 15 2.81 -10.74 11.02
CA ALA A 15 1.47 -10.69 10.42
C ALA A 15 0.38 -10.49 11.48
N PHE A 16 0.45 -11.23 12.58
CA PHE A 16 -0.46 -11.05 13.72
C PHE A 16 -0.37 -9.65 14.31
N GLN A 17 0.85 -9.17 14.61
CA GLN A 17 1.06 -7.85 15.22
C GLN A 17 0.57 -6.71 14.32
N LEU A 18 0.77 -6.84 13.00
CA LEU A 18 0.29 -5.87 12.03
C LEU A 18 -1.24 -5.77 12.05
N VAL A 19 -1.95 -6.90 11.99
CA VAL A 19 -3.42 -6.92 12.02
C VAL A 19 -3.93 -6.45 13.38
N PHE A 20 -3.35 -6.92 14.48
CA PHE A 20 -3.74 -6.53 15.83
C PHE A 20 -3.61 -5.03 16.06
N ARG A 21 -2.51 -4.41 15.59
CA ARG A 21 -2.32 -2.96 15.64
C ARG A 21 -3.43 -2.22 14.91
N GLU A 22 -3.85 -2.70 13.74
CA GLU A 22 -4.92 -2.07 12.97
C GLU A 22 -6.29 -2.24 13.64
N LEU A 23 -6.56 -3.39 14.26
CA LEU A 23 -7.78 -3.62 15.05
C LEU A 23 -7.85 -2.68 16.26
N LYS A 24 -6.77 -2.58 17.03
CA LYS A 24 -6.69 -1.68 18.19
C LYS A 24 -6.87 -0.21 17.79
N ARG A 25 -6.19 0.23 16.72
CA ARG A 25 -6.38 1.58 16.15
C ARG A 25 -7.83 1.82 15.73
N HIS A 26 -8.51 0.83 15.18
CA HIS A 26 -9.91 0.97 14.81
C HIS A 26 -10.81 1.14 16.03
N GLU A 27 -10.61 0.33 17.06
CA GLU A 27 -11.32 0.42 18.34
C GLU A 27 -11.16 1.80 18.98
N GLU A 28 -9.92 2.32 19.05
CA GLU A 28 -9.61 3.66 19.56
C GLU A 28 -10.33 4.78 18.80
N THR A 29 -10.62 4.59 17.49
CA THR A 29 -11.34 5.60 16.71
C THR A 29 -12.84 5.64 16.98
N GLY A 30 -13.42 4.58 17.57
CA GLY A 30 -14.87 4.45 17.81
C GLY A 30 -15.74 4.49 16.55
N ARG A 31 -15.14 4.40 15.35
CA ARG A 31 -15.87 4.55 14.08
C ARG A 31 -16.66 3.29 13.76
N ARG A 32 -17.87 3.46 13.20
CA ARG A 32 -18.67 2.32 12.72
C ARG A 32 -18.01 1.56 11.57
N ASN A 33 -17.24 2.22 10.70
CA ASN A 33 -16.64 1.58 9.53
C ASN A 33 -15.12 1.54 9.66
N PHE A 34 -14.54 0.39 9.31
CA PHE A 34 -13.09 0.23 9.22
C PHE A 34 -12.59 0.98 7.97
N VAL A 35 -11.62 1.88 8.17
CA VAL A 35 -11.11 2.76 7.11
C VAL A 35 -9.80 2.19 6.55
N VAL A 36 -9.76 1.95 5.24
CA VAL A 36 -8.58 1.42 4.54
C VAL A 36 -7.89 2.57 3.79
N ARG A 37 -6.75 3.04 4.31
CA ARG A 37 -6.01 4.23 3.87
C ARG A 37 -4.52 4.08 4.21
N ALA A 38 -3.67 4.67 3.38
CA ALA A 38 -2.22 4.68 3.62
C ALA A 38 -1.91 5.29 5.01
N PRO A 39 -1.19 4.57 5.88
CA PRO A 39 -0.76 5.06 7.18
C PRO A 39 0.10 6.33 7.08
N VAL A 40 -0.01 7.20 8.09
CA VAL A 40 0.75 8.48 8.14
C VAL A 40 2.24 8.22 8.18
N ASP A 41 2.69 7.20 8.90
CA ASP A 41 4.10 6.80 9.00
C ASP A 41 4.72 6.45 7.63
N LEU A 42 3.97 5.77 6.77
CA LEU A 42 4.43 5.48 5.39
C LEU A 42 4.46 6.73 4.52
N LEU A 43 3.50 7.65 4.71
CA LEU A 43 3.51 8.94 4.02
C LEU A 43 4.70 9.79 4.46
N GLU A 44 4.96 9.88 5.76
CA GLU A 44 6.11 10.57 6.33
C GLU A 44 7.41 10.01 5.77
N TYR A 45 7.54 8.68 5.69
CA TYR A 45 8.73 8.06 5.14
C TYR A 45 8.91 8.40 3.65
N LEU A 46 7.88 8.21 2.82
CA LEU A 46 7.92 8.55 1.39
C LEU A 46 8.28 10.03 1.16
N PHE A 47 7.58 10.95 1.83
CA PHE A 47 7.82 12.36 1.64
C PHE A 47 9.18 12.81 2.17
N SER A 48 9.65 12.24 3.28
CA SER A 48 10.98 12.54 3.80
C SER A 48 12.07 12.07 2.83
N ALA A 49 11.89 10.88 2.22
CA ALA A 49 12.81 10.38 1.20
C ALA A 49 12.83 11.29 -0.03
N ILE A 50 11.65 11.70 -0.52
CA ILE A 50 11.52 12.63 -1.66
C ILE A 50 12.22 13.95 -1.36
N LEU A 51 11.90 14.59 -0.23
CA LEU A 51 12.46 15.90 0.13
C LEU A 51 13.98 15.83 0.27
N ARG A 52 14.50 14.76 0.90
CA ARG A 52 15.94 14.57 1.10
C ARG A 52 16.69 14.38 -0.22
N LYS A 53 16.13 13.61 -1.15
CA LYS A 53 16.81 13.27 -2.41
C LYS A 53 16.68 14.37 -3.46
N SER A 54 15.52 15.00 -3.55
CA SER A 54 15.24 16.06 -4.53
C SER A 54 15.77 17.44 -4.10
N GLY A 55 16.03 17.65 -2.81
CA GLY A 55 16.42 18.97 -2.27
C GLY A 55 15.28 20.00 -2.28
N MET A 56 14.05 19.59 -2.61
CA MET A 56 12.90 20.49 -2.69
C MET A 56 12.43 20.94 -1.31
N SER A 57 11.88 22.16 -1.25
CA SER A 57 11.05 22.58 -0.11
C SER A 57 9.70 21.86 -0.14
N ARG A 58 9.00 21.79 1.01
CA ARG A 58 7.64 21.22 1.10
C ARG A 58 6.65 21.91 0.16
N VAL A 59 6.75 23.23 0.02
CA VAL A 59 5.89 24.03 -0.87
C VAL A 59 6.22 23.74 -2.33
N SER A 60 7.50 23.66 -2.68
CA SER A 60 7.95 23.32 -4.02
C SER A 60 7.51 21.91 -4.44
N LEU A 61 7.55 20.95 -3.52
CA LEU A 61 7.04 19.60 -3.76
C LEU A 61 5.53 19.63 -4.01
N GLU A 62 4.75 20.33 -3.17
CA GLU A 62 3.30 20.46 -3.35
C GLU A 62 2.96 21.07 -4.72
N LEU A 63 3.69 22.08 -5.16
CA LEU A 63 3.55 22.67 -6.49
C LEU A 63 3.78 21.65 -7.62
N GLN A 64 4.83 20.82 -7.50
CA GLN A 64 5.11 19.78 -8.50
C GLN A 64 4.01 18.71 -8.53
N LEU A 65 3.51 18.29 -7.36
CA LEU A 65 2.42 17.31 -7.27
C LEU A 65 1.11 17.86 -7.85
N THR A 66 0.83 19.14 -7.65
CA THR A 66 -0.33 19.82 -8.28
C THR A 66 -0.16 19.88 -9.81
N LYS A 67 1.02 20.25 -10.31
CA LYS A 67 1.32 20.29 -11.76
C LYS A 67 1.20 18.92 -12.42
N LEU A 68 1.60 17.86 -11.73
CA LEU A 68 1.44 16.48 -12.20
C LEU A 68 -0.02 15.99 -12.10
N GLY A 69 -0.94 16.77 -11.54
CA GLY A 69 -2.33 16.38 -11.37
C GLY A 69 -2.51 15.23 -10.39
N VAL A 70 -1.64 15.10 -9.37
CA VAL A 70 -1.80 14.07 -8.33
C VAL A 70 -3.14 14.29 -7.62
N TYR A 71 -3.97 13.25 -7.60
CA TYR A 71 -5.25 13.30 -6.91
C TYR A 71 -5.09 13.72 -5.44
N GLY A 72 -5.81 14.77 -5.05
CA GLY A 72 -5.76 15.32 -3.69
C GLY A 72 -4.82 16.52 -3.52
N PHE A 73 -4.03 16.85 -4.54
CA PHE A 73 -3.25 18.09 -4.64
C PHE A 73 -3.94 19.03 -5.64
N LYS A 74 -4.55 20.10 -5.14
CA LYS A 74 -5.38 21.03 -5.93
C LYS A 74 -5.01 22.50 -5.76
N GLU A 75 -4.33 22.83 -4.66
CA GLU A 75 -3.99 24.19 -4.27
C GLU A 75 -2.49 24.28 -3.99
N GLU A 76 -1.90 25.45 -4.20
CA GLU A 76 -0.44 25.68 -4.17
C GLU A 76 0.03 26.29 -2.84
N ASP A 77 -0.62 25.95 -1.73
CA ASP A 77 -0.42 26.64 -0.44
C ASP A 77 0.53 25.92 0.54
N GLY A 78 1.04 24.73 0.20
CA GLY A 78 1.85 23.91 1.12
C GLY A 78 1.05 23.29 2.28
N ARG A 79 -0.28 23.42 2.24
CA ARG A 79 -1.21 23.01 3.31
C ARG A 79 -1.62 21.56 3.15
N ILE A 80 -1.69 21.06 1.92
CA ILE A 80 -2.17 19.72 1.63
C ILE A 80 -1.16 18.70 2.14
N LEU A 81 0.13 18.89 1.86
CA LEU A 81 1.18 18.03 2.38
C LEU A 81 1.19 18.02 3.91
N ARG A 82 1.06 19.19 4.54
CA ARG A 82 0.98 19.30 6.01
C ARG A 82 -0.23 18.54 6.57
N ARG A 83 -1.39 18.60 5.91
CA ARG A 83 -2.59 17.89 6.35
C ARG A 83 -2.44 16.37 6.24
N TYR A 84 -1.75 15.87 5.23
CA TYR A 84 -1.42 14.44 5.12
C TYR A 84 -0.45 14.00 6.22
N LEU A 85 0.65 14.75 6.42
CA LEU A 85 1.66 14.42 7.42
C LEU A 85 1.14 14.53 8.87
N SER A 86 0.20 15.44 9.13
CA SER A 86 -0.43 15.56 10.45
C SER A 86 -1.61 14.60 10.67
N GLY A 87 -1.93 13.75 9.68
CA GLY A 87 -3.06 12.81 9.76
C GLY A 87 -4.45 13.44 9.68
N HIS A 88 -4.56 14.75 9.49
CA HIS A 88 -5.83 15.46 9.28
C HIS A 88 -6.52 15.02 7.98
N THR A 89 -5.74 14.64 6.96
CA THR A 89 -6.26 14.08 5.70
C THR A 89 -5.65 12.71 5.48
N ARG A 90 -6.47 11.77 5.00
CA ARG A 90 -6.04 10.38 4.75
C ARG A 90 -5.90 10.12 3.27
N MET A 91 -4.76 9.55 2.87
CA MET A 91 -4.50 9.22 1.47
C MET A 91 -5.04 7.83 1.12
N ALA A 92 -5.64 7.69 -0.07
CA ALA A 92 -6.02 6.39 -0.59
C ALA A 92 -4.77 5.59 -1.00
N TRP A 93 -4.78 4.27 -0.81
CA TRP A 93 -3.66 3.40 -1.19
C TRP A 93 -3.31 3.53 -2.67
N SER A 94 -4.29 3.63 -3.56
CA SER A 94 -4.05 3.80 -5.00
C SER A 94 -3.40 5.14 -5.37
N THR A 95 -3.62 6.20 -4.58
CA THR A 95 -2.94 7.49 -4.75
C THR A 95 -1.50 7.37 -4.25
N TYR A 96 -1.31 6.75 -3.09
CA TYR A 96 0.00 6.52 -2.50
C TYR A 96 0.91 5.65 -3.39
N GLN A 97 0.39 4.54 -3.93
CA GLN A 97 1.13 3.66 -4.85
C GLN A 97 1.55 4.39 -6.14
N ARG A 98 0.66 5.19 -6.72
CA ARG A 98 0.99 6.04 -7.88
C ARG A 98 2.07 7.06 -7.54
N LEU A 99 1.99 7.67 -6.37
CA LEU A 99 2.99 8.62 -5.90
C LEU A 99 4.37 7.97 -5.72
N MET A 100 4.44 6.76 -5.16
CA MET A 100 5.70 6.00 -5.06
C MET A 100 6.31 5.74 -6.43
N LEU A 101 5.50 5.30 -7.40
CA LEU A 101 5.96 5.05 -8.77
C LEU A 101 6.46 6.33 -9.45
N TRP A 102 5.73 7.44 -9.30
CA TRP A 102 6.16 8.74 -9.82
C TRP A 102 7.42 9.25 -9.15
N ALA A 103 7.56 9.09 -7.84
CA ALA A 103 8.77 9.46 -7.13
C ALA A 103 9.97 8.66 -7.65
N LEU A 104 9.78 7.36 -7.93
CA LEU A 104 10.83 6.53 -8.53
C LEU A 104 11.16 7.00 -9.96
N SER A 105 10.16 7.18 -10.82
CA SER A 105 10.38 7.59 -12.22
C SER A 105 11.00 8.97 -12.35
N SER A 106 10.72 9.86 -11.41
CA SER A 106 11.26 11.22 -11.37
C SER A 106 12.65 11.28 -10.71
N GLY A 107 13.20 10.14 -10.27
CA GLY A 107 14.47 10.07 -9.55
C GLY A 107 14.44 10.71 -8.16
N TRP A 108 13.25 10.99 -7.62
CA TRP A 108 13.05 11.59 -6.30
C TRP A 108 13.23 10.60 -5.16
N ILE A 109 13.22 9.30 -5.44
CA ILE A 109 13.63 8.25 -4.49
C ILE A 109 14.54 7.25 -5.21
N SER A 110 15.37 6.55 -4.45
CA SER A 110 16.19 5.46 -5.01
C SER A 110 15.36 4.20 -5.18
N THR A 111 15.83 3.29 -6.05
CA THR A 111 15.25 1.95 -6.20
C THR A 111 15.19 1.18 -4.89
N TRP A 112 16.20 1.35 -4.02
CA TRP A 112 16.21 0.71 -2.70
C TRP A 112 15.09 1.23 -1.79
N VAL A 113 14.91 2.56 -1.70
CA VAL A 113 13.81 3.17 -0.94
C VAL A 113 12.46 2.74 -1.50
N PHE A 114 12.33 2.67 -2.82
CA PHE A 114 11.11 2.19 -3.45
C PHE A 114 10.79 0.74 -3.08
N ARG A 115 11.78 -0.17 -3.11
CA ARG A 115 11.58 -1.58 -2.73
C ARG A 115 11.13 -1.72 -1.28
N ASP A 116 11.80 -1.03 -0.35
CA ASP A 116 11.44 -1.05 1.07
C ASP A 116 10.04 -0.46 1.32
N LEU A 117 9.71 0.67 0.68
CA LEU A 117 8.36 1.24 0.74
C LEU A 117 7.33 0.29 0.14
N ALA A 118 7.59 -0.32 -1.02
CA ALA A 118 6.66 -1.23 -1.67
C ALA A 118 6.36 -2.45 -0.79
N PHE A 119 7.40 -3.05 -0.20
CA PHE A 119 7.29 -4.17 0.74
C PHE A 119 6.40 -3.80 1.93
N ARG A 120 6.77 -2.76 2.69
CA ARG A 120 5.99 -2.31 3.85
C ARG A 120 4.56 -1.95 3.48
N SER A 121 4.35 -1.34 2.32
CA SER A 121 3.02 -0.94 1.89
C SER A 121 2.12 -2.13 1.60
N HIS A 122 2.69 -3.21 1.07
CA HIS A 122 1.98 -4.44 0.81
C HIS A 122 1.44 -5.07 2.09
N GLU A 123 2.32 -5.30 3.07
CA GLU A 123 1.95 -5.90 4.36
C GLU A 123 0.93 -5.05 5.11
N ARG A 124 1.10 -3.72 5.09
CA ARG A 124 0.22 -2.80 5.80
C ARG A 124 -1.15 -2.68 5.14
N GLU A 125 -1.22 -2.74 3.81
CA GLU A 125 -2.50 -2.79 3.08
C GLU A 125 -3.22 -4.12 3.34
N ALA A 126 -2.51 -5.25 3.28
CA ALA A 126 -3.05 -6.57 3.58
C ALA A 126 -3.58 -6.65 5.02
N ALA A 127 -2.83 -6.12 6.00
CA ALA A 127 -3.24 -6.07 7.39
C ALA A 127 -4.53 -5.27 7.60
N GLN A 128 -4.67 -4.11 6.95
CA GLN A 128 -5.90 -3.30 7.01
C GLN A 128 -7.11 -4.01 6.38
N LEU A 129 -6.90 -4.70 5.26
CA LEU A 129 -7.96 -5.45 4.58
C LEU A 129 -8.39 -6.67 5.39
N CYS A 130 -7.44 -7.38 5.99
CA CYS A 130 -7.67 -8.46 6.94
C CYS A 130 -8.45 -7.96 8.17
N ALA A 131 -8.00 -6.89 8.82
CA ALA A 131 -8.70 -6.27 9.95
C ALA A 131 -10.14 -5.87 9.59
N ARG A 132 -10.35 -5.28 8.41
CA ARG A 132 -11.69 -4.97 7.90
C ARG A 132 -12.55 -6.22 7.73
N LYS A 133 -11.99 -7.29 7.16
CA LYS A 133 -12.70 -8.58 6.98
C LYS A 133 -13.11 -9.17 8.32
N ILE A 134 -12.23 -9.16 9.31
CA ILE A 134 -12.49 -9.59 10.69
C ILE A 134 -13.62 -8.76 11.30
N VAL A 135 -13.49 -7.44 11.31
CA VAL A 135 -14.49 -6.53 11.89
C VAL A 135 -15.87 -6.70 11.25
N ASN A 136 -15.93 -6.84 9.92
CA ASN A 136 -17.19 -7.06 9.22
C ASN A 136 -17.80 -8.44 9.52
N THR A 137 -16.96 -9.45 9.73
CA THR A 137 -17.40 -10.79 10.12
C THR A 137 -17.97 -10.79 11.53
N LEU A 138 -17.28 -10.13 12.48
CA LEU A 138 -17.74 -10.00 13.87
C LEU A 138 -19.08 -9.26 13.95
N LYS A 139 -19.25 -8.16 13.21
CA LYS A 139 -20.55 -7.44 13.15
C LYS A 139 -21.73 -8.26 12.66
N ARG A 140 -21.47 -9.30 11.85
CA ARG A 140 -22.51 -10.18 11.28
C ARG A 140 -22.84 -11.36 12.18
N ARG A 141 -22.01 -11.66 13.19
CA ARG A 141 -22.22 -12.77 14.12
C ARG A 141 -22.97 -12.27 15.36
N THR A 142 -23.94 -13.06 15.81
CA THR A 142 -24.73 -12.81 17.03
C THR A 142 -23.98 -13.18 18.31
N THR A 143 -22.99 -14.07 18.22
CA THR A 143 -22.04 -14.39 19.28
C THR A 143 -20.65 -13.86 18.92
N LEU A 144 -19.94 -13.27 19.88
CA LEU A 144 -18.53 -12.91 19.71
C LEU A 144 -17.68 -14.17 19.94
N PRO A 145 -17.09 -14.79 18.91
CA PRO A 145 -16.07 -15.79 19.14
C PRO A 145 -14.79 -15.11 19.61
N ASP A 146 -14.08 -15.74 20.55
CA ASP A 146 -12.69 -15.38 20.84
C ASP A 146 -11.87 -15.63 19.57
N LEU A 147 -11.28 -14.56 19.04
CA LEU A 147 -10.48 -14.61 17.81
C LEU A 147 -9.08 -15.13 18.16
N THR A 148 -8.72 -16.32 17.69
CA THR A 148 -7.39 -16.88 17.99
C THR A 148 -6.32 -16.28 17.07
N LYS A 149 -5.06 -16.32 17.53
CA LYS A 149 -3.91 -15.85 16.75
C LYS A 149 -3.83 -16.55 15.39
N GLU A 150 -4.05 -17.86 15.36
CA GLU A 150 -3.99 -18.70 14.16
C GLU A 150 -5.04 -18.28 13.14
N GLN A 151 -6.25 -17.93 13.59
CA GLN A 151 -7.32 -17.44 12.73
C GLN A 151 -6.98 -16.08 12.10
N VAL A 152 -6.34 -15.19 12.86
CA VAL A 152 -5.89 -13.88 12.37
C VAL A 152 -4.80 -14.05 11.31
N VAL A 153 -3.80 -14.89 11.58
CA VAL A 153 -2.69 -15.16 10.66
C VAL A 153 -3.19 -15.82 9.38
N ALA A 154 -4.05 -16.84 9.47
CA ALA A 154 -4.63 -17.47 8.30
C ALA A 154 -5.46 -16.48 7.45
N CYS A 155 -6.22 -15.59 8.09
CA CYS A 155 -6.98 -14.55 7.41
C CYS A 155 -6.05 -13.53 6.72
N PHE A 156 -4.91 -13.19 7.33
CA PHE A 156 -3.92 -12.30 6.73
C PHE A 156 -3.35 -12.92 5.44
N TYR A 157 -2.86 -14.15 5.50
CA TYR A 157 -2.29 -14.84 4.35
C TYR A 157 -3.30 -15.08 3.22
N GLU A 158 -4.56 -15.39 3.56
CA GLU A 158 -5.63 -15.48 2.56
C GLU A 158 -5.85 -14.14 1.83
N VAL A 159 -5.90 -13.03 2.59
CA VAL A 159 -6.07 -11.69 2.02
C VAL A 159 -4.87 -11.28 1.18
N ASP A 160 -3.67 -11.58 1.65
CA ASP A 160 -2.42 -11.27 0.96
C ASP A 160 -2.33 -11.99 -0.39
N LEU A 161 -2.62 -13.29 -0.41
CA LEU A 161 -2.69 -14.09 -1.62
C LEU A 161 -3.74 -13.55 -2.61
N LEU A 162 -4.94 -13.19 -2.13
CA LEU A 162 -5.99 -12.62 -2.98
C LEU A 162 -5.58 -11.26 -3.57
N MET A 163 -4.87 -10.45 -2.81
CA MET A 163 -4.32 -9.18 -3.31
C MET A 163 -3.30 -9.41 -4.41
N GLN A 164 -2.39 -10.37 -4.21
CA GLN A 164 -1.36 -10.71 -5.17
C GLN A 164 -1.99 -11.19 -6.48
N GLN A 165 -2.91 -12.15 -6.41
CA GLN A 165 -3.66 -12.64 -7.57
C GLN A 165 -4.42 -11.52 -8.30
N GLY A 166 -5.06 -10.62 -7.56
CA GLY A 166 -5.77 -9.48 -8.14
C GLY A 166 -4.85 -8.51 -8.87
N ARG A 167 -3.64 -8.28 -8.36
CA ARG A 167 -2.62 -7.45 -9.02
C ARG A 167 -2.07 -8.13 -10.26
N ASP A 168 -1.76 -9.41 -10.18
CA ASP A 168 -1.24 -10.20 -11.32
C ASP A 168 -2.25 -10.24 -12.46
N GLN A 169 -3.53 -10.43 -12.13
CA GLN A 169 -4.61 -10.39 -13.12
C GLN A 169 -4.75 -8.99 -13.75
N ALA A 170 -4.65 -7.92 -12.96
CA ALA A 170 -4.70 -6.56 -13.47
C ALA A 170 -3.50 -6.24 -14.39
N ALA A 171 -2.30 -6.70 -14.03
CA ALA A 171 -1.10 -6.56 -14.86
C ALA A 171 -1.23 -7.34 -16.17
N ALA A 172 -1.66 -8.60 -16.12
CA ALA A 172 -1.89 -9.43 -17.30
C ALA A 172 -2.97 -8.84 -18.21
N THR A 173 -4.02 -8.25 -17.64
CA THR A 173 -5.07 -7.57 -18.42
C THR A 173 -4.50 -6.35 -19.15
N ARG A 174 -3.70 -5.53 -18.47
CA ARG A 174 -3.05 -4.35 -19.08
C ARG A 174 -2.12 -4.75 -20.23
N LEU A 175 -1.26 -5.75 -20.01
CA LEU A 175 -0.38 -6.33 -21.04
C LEU A 175 -1.14 -6.80 -22.30
N ARG A 176 -2.37 -7.29 -22.14
CA ARG A 176 -3.21 -7.71 -23.26
C ARG A 176 -3.86 -6.55 -24.00
N THR A 177 -4.19 -5.47 -23.29
CA THR A 177 -4.97 -4.34 -23.84
C THR A 177 -4.13 -3.20 -24.37
N ASP A 178 -2.88 -3.07 -23.94
CA ASP A 178 -2.01 -1.93 -24.24
C ASP A 178 -0.80 -2.39 -25.07
N SER A 179 -0.81 -2.03 -26.35
CA SER A 179 0.21 -2.42 -27.33
C SER A 179 1.59 -1.90 -26.94
N ASP A 180 1.66 -0.72 -26.35
CA ASP A 180 2.90 -0.03 -26.04
C ASP A 180 3.58 -0.69 -24.85
N THR A 181 2.81 -1.13 -23.85
CA THR A 181 3.35 -1.95 -22.74
C THR A 181 3.73 -3.35 -23.19
N ARG A 182 3.04 -3.95 -24.16
CA ARG A 182 3.44 -5.24 -24.75
C ARG A 182 4.77 -5.12 -25.48
N GLU A 183 4.95 -4.08 -26.31
CA GLU A 183 6.20 -3.83 -27.03
C GLU A 183 7.37 -3.50 -26.09
N LEU A 184 7.11 -2.75 -25.01
CA LEU A 184 8.10 -2.49 -23.96
C LEU A 184 8.54 -3.76 -23.23
N VAL A 185 7.61 -4.67 -22.90
CA VAL A 185 7.97 -5.94 -22.24
C VAL A 185 8.74 -6.87 -23.19
N LEU A 186 8.33 -6.96 -24.46
CA LEU A 186 9.05 -7.72 -25.49
C LEU A 186 10.46 -7.18 -25.76
N SER A 187 10.67 -5.88 -25.58
CA SER A 187 12.00 -5.25 -25.71
C SER A 187 12.84 -5.31 -24.43
N LEU A 188 12.23 -5.59 -23.28
CA LEU A 188 12.89 -5.82 -21.99
C LEU A 188 13.20 -7.30 -21.73
N GLU A 189 12.54 -8.22 -22.43
CA GLU A 189 12.93 -9.63 -22.50
C GLU A 189 14.28 -9.72 -23.23
N PHE A 190 15.35 -9.82 -22.44
CA PHE A 190 16.66 -10.29 -22.86
C PHE A 190 16.50 -11.44 -23.85
N GLY A 191 17.20 -11.36 -24.98
CA GLY A 191 17.28 -12.47 -25.95
C GLY A 191 17.56 -13.78 -25.24
N VAL A 192 16.53 -14.60 -25.12
CA VAL A 192 16.67 -16.03 -24.90
C VAL A 192 16.75 -16.58 -26.32
N ASP A 193 17.98 -16.69 -26.81
CA ASP A 193 18.29 -17.60 -27.89
C ASP A 193 17.80 -19.01 -27.51
N ASP A 194 17.25 -19.71 -28.50
CA ASP A 194 16.79 -21.11 -28.49
C ASP A 194 17.69 -22.09 -27.71
#